data_AF-A0A0G0PZ93-F1
#
_entry.id   AF-A0A0G0PZ93-F1
#
_cell.length_a   1.000
_cell.length_b   1.000
_cell.length_c   1.000
_cell.angle_alpha   90.00
_cell.angle_beta   90.00
_cell.angle_gamma   90.00
#
_symmetry.space_group_name_H-M   'P 1'
#
loop_
_entity.id
_entity.type
_entity.pdbx_description
1 polymer ?
#
loop_
_entity_poly.entity_id
_entity_poly.type
_entity_poly.pdbx_seq_one_letter_code
_entity_poly.pdbx_strand_id
1 'polypeptide(L)'
;MILDVLPGSELWDNLKGKFKPNWGKNSYREPEWIPAGLSKEFLIKAQEKAFRQFYLRLSVLGRLVRLIKIKQIKFLVKRLKDYRLIGKS
;
A
#
# COMPACT_ATOMS: atom_id res chain seq x y z
N MET A 1 -0.49 -3.08 -1.13
CA MET A 1 -1.83 -3.65 -1.30
C MET A 1 -2.79 -2.75 -0.56
N ILE A 2 -3.61 -2.01 -1.30
CA ILE A 2 -4.77 -1.32 -0.74
C ILE A 2 -5.96 -2.11 -1.27
N LEU A 3 -6.64 -2.90 -0.44
CA LEU A 3 -7.85 -3.62 -0.83
C LEU A 3 -7.76 -4.32 -2.21
N ASP A 4 -6.70 -5.12 -2.41
CA ASP A 4 -6.66 -6.02 -3.57
C ASP A 4 -7.60 -7.20 -3.34
N VAL A 5 -8.34 -7.57 -4.38
CA VAL A 5 -9.29 -8.67 -4.31
C VAL A 5 -8.54 -9.94 -4.65
N LEU A 6 -8.18 -10.71 -3.63
CA LEU A 6 -7.39 -11.93 -3.81
C LEU A 6 -8.27 -13.13 -4.17
N PRO A 7 -7.87 -13.94 -5.17
CA PRO A 7 -8.60 -15.16 -5.50
C PRO A 7 -8.63 -16.11 -4.30
N GLY A 8 -9.82 -16.63 -3.99
CA GLY A 8 -10.03 -17.48 -2.80
C GLY A 8 -10.32 -16.72 -1.50
N SER A 9 -10.39 -15.38 -1.52
CA SER A 9 -10.94 -14.61 -0.40
C SER A 9 -12.47 -14.51 -0.50
N GLU A 10 -13.15 -14.36 0.64
CA GLU A 10 -14.61 -14.11 0.69
C GLU A 10 -15.00 -12.88 -0.15
N LEU A 11 -14.11 -11.87 -0.20
CA LEU A 11 -14.28 -10.67 -1.01
C LEU A 11 -14.32 -10.99 -2.52
N TRP A 12 -13.53 -11.98 -2.97
CA TRP A 12 -13.51 -12.42 -4.37
C TRP A 12 -14.84 -13.04 -4.79
N ASP A 13 -15.41 -13.89 -3.94
CA ASP A 13 -16.69 -14.54 -4.22
C ASP A 13 -17.85 -13.54 -4.21
N ASN A 14 -17.84 -12.60 -3.25
CA ASN A 14 -18.88 -11.56 -3.14
C ASN A 14 -18.82 -10.51 -4.26
N LEU A 15 -17.66 -10.35 -4.91
CA LEU A 15 -17.45 -9.35 -5.97
C LEU A 15 -17.41 -9.96 -7.37
N LYS A 16 -17.67 -11.26 -7.53
CA LYS A 16 -17.77 -11.94 -8.84
C LYS A 16 -18.64 -11.14 -9.81
N GLY A 17 -18.04 -10.68 -10.91
CA GLY A 17 -18.71 -9.90 -11.97
C GLY A 17 -18.82 -8.39 -11.75
N LYS A 18 -18.46 -7.87 -10.56
CA LYS A 18 -18.54 -6.43 -10.23
C LYS A 18 -17.20 -5.70 -10.33
N PHE A 19 -16.11 -6.41 -10.58
CA PHE A 19 -14.79 -5.82 -10.81
C PHE A 19 -14.03 -6.59 -11.90
N LYS A 20 -13.14 -5.89 -12.60
CA LYS A 20 -12.22 -6.48 -13.58
C LYS A 20 -10.82 -6.50 -12.95
N PRO A 21 -10.28 -7.67 -12.58
CA PRO A 21 -8.94 -7.75 -12.00
C PRO A 21 -7.92 -7.23 -13.02
N ASN A 22 -7.07 -6.31 -12.58
CA ASN A 22 -5.98 -5.79 -13.40
C ASN A 22 -4.66 -6.21 -12.76
N TRP A 23 -4.19 -7.40 -13.13
CA TRP A 23 -2.97 -8.01 -12.61
C TRP A 23 -1.69 -7.26 -12.96
N GLY A 24 -1.73 -6.36 -13.95
CA GLY A 24 -0.58 -5.58 -14.39
C GLY A 24 -0.41 -4.23 -13.68
N LYS A 25 -1.32 -3.85 -12.78
CA LYS A 25 -1.24 -2.55 -12.10
C LYS A 25 -0.34 -2.58 -10.86
N ASN A 26 0.07 -1.38 -10.44
CA ASN A 26 0.75 -1.21 -9.18
C ASN A 26 -0.25 -1.34 -8.01
N SER A 27 -0.51 -2.56 -7.53
CA SER A 27 -1.39 -2.90 -6.38
C SER A 27 -1.08 -2.15 -5.07
N TYR A 28 0.08 -1.50 -4.99
CA TYR A 28 0.47 -0.69 -3.85
C TYR A 28 -0.08 0.74 -3.89
N ARG A 29 -0.48 1.24 -5.06
CA ARG A 29 -0.84 2.64 -5.29
C ARG A 29 -2.34 2.89 -5.42
N GLU A 30 -3.09 1.91 -5.91
CA GLU A 30 -4.51 2.10 -6.20
C GLU A 30 -5.33 0.91 -5.70
N PRO A 31 -6.42 1.16 -4.96
CA PRO A 31 -7.33 0.08 -4.59
C PRO A 31 -8.03 -0.49 -5.81
N GLU A 32 -8.13 -1.82 -5.88
CA GLU A 32 -8.88 -2.49 -6.95
C GLU A 32 -10.38 -2.40 -6.75
N TRP A 33 -10.78 -2.37 -5.48
CA TRP A 33 -12.16 -2.30 -5.08
C TRP A 33 -12.29 -1.36 -3.89
N ILE A 34 -13.37 -0.59 -3.90
CA ILE A 34 -13.71 0.37 -2.85
C ILE A 34 -15.09 -0.04 -2.33
N PRO A 35 -15.24 -0.33 -1.02
CA PRO A 35 -16.53 -0.65 -0.44
C PRO A 35 -17.49 0.54 -0.55
N ALA A 36 -18.78 0.26 -0.67
CA ALA A 36 -19.81 1.29 -0.72
C ALA A 36 -19.74 2.17 0.54
N GLY A 37 -19.72 3.49 0.34
CA GLY A 37 -19.61 4.48 1.43
C GLY A 37 -18.19 4.92 1.78
N LEU A 38 -17.15 4.36 1.15
CA LEU A 38 -15.77 4.86 1.29
C LEU A 38 -15.28 5.55 0.01
N SER A 39 -14.46 6.59 0.18
CA SER A 39 -13.81 7.27 -0.96
C SER A 39 -12.40 6.75 -1.18
N LYS A 40 -11.92 6.80 -2.43
CA LYS A 40 -10.55 6.42 -2.81
C LYS A 40 -9.52 7.23 -2.01
N GLU A 41 -9.79 8.53 -1.84
CA GLU A 41 -8.92 9.48 -1.16
C GLU A 41 -8.79 9.14 0.32
N PHE A 42 -9.88 8.70 0.95
CA PHE A 42 -9.87 8.26 2.34
C PHE A 42 -8.95 7.06 2.54
N LEU A 43 -9.05 6.05 1.67
CA LEU A 43 -8.21 4.85 1.73
C LEU A 43 -6.73 5.16 1.53
N ILE A 44 -6.41 6.05 0.58
CA ILE A 44 -5.03 6.49 0.34
C ILE A 44 -4.47 7.23 1.56
N LYS A 45 -5.23 8.17 2.14
CA LYS A 45 -4.81 8.90 3.35
C LYS A 45 -4.67 7.99 4.57
N ALA A 46 -5.56 7.02 4.74
CA ALA A 46 -5.50 6.04 5.82
C ALA A 46 -4.25 5.16 5.69
N GLN A 47 -3.92 4.72 4.47
CA GLN A 47 -2.70 3.96 4.21
C GLN A 47 -1.44 4.78 4.51
N GLU A 48 -1.38 6.04 4.07
CA GLU A 48 -0.27 6.95 4.35
C GLU A 48 -0.08 7.15 5.86
N LYS A 49 -1.18 7.36 6.60
CA LYS A 49 -1.16 7.51 8.06
C LYS A 49 -0.67 6.24 8.75
N ALA A 50 -1.18 5.07 8.37
CA ALA A 50 -0.76 3.78 8.92
C ALA A 50 0.72 3.52 8.66
N PHE A 51 1.20 3.81 7.44
CA PHE A 51 2.60 3.68 7.09
C PHE A 51 3.47 4.59 7.95
N ARG A 52 3.12 5.87 8.08
CA ARG A 52 3.85 6.82 8.94
C ARG A 52 3.91 6.34 10.38
N GLN A 53 2.79 5.89 10.95
CA GLN A 53 2.75 5.40 12.34
C GLN A 53 3.60 4.14 12.55
N PHE A 54 3.64 3.23 11.58
CA PHE A 54 4.44 2.02 11.67
C PHE A 54 5.94 2.29 11.51
N TYR A 55 6.32 3.04 10.46
CA TYR A 55 7.73 3.23 10.09
C TYR A 55 8.43 4.37 10.84
N LEU A 56 7.71 5.39 11.33
CA LEU A 56 8.32 6.49 12.11
C LEU A 56 8.48 6.17 13.60
N ARG A 57 8.08 4.97 14.04
CA ARG A 57 8.31 4.52 15.41
C ARG A 57 9.81 4.26 15.61
N LEU A 58 10.47 5.08 16.43
CA LEU A 58 11.93 5.08 16.67
C LEU A 58 12.52 3.67 16.91
N SER A 59 11.86 2.85 17.72
CA SER A 59 12.30 1.48 18.01
C SER A 59 12.23 0.54 16.81
N VAL A 60 11.25 0.72 15.92
CA VAL A 60 11.06 -0.05 14.69
C VAL A 60 12.03 0.45 13.62
N LEU A 61 12.15 1.76 13.46
CA LEU A 61 13.03 2.39 12.48
C LEU A 61 14.49 1.96 12.69
N GLY A 62 15.00 2.03 13.94
CA GLY A 62 16.37 1.61 14.25
C GLY A 62 16.65 0.14 13.92
N ARG A 63 15.68 -0.74 14.18
CA ARG A 63 15.78 -2.17 13.83
C ARG A 63 15.75 -2.38 12.32
N LEU A 64 14.86 -1.68 11.61
CA LEU A 64 14.76 -1.76 10.15
C LEU A 64 16.02 -1.26 9.46
N VAL A 65 16.59 -0.14 9.89
CA VAL A 65 17.83 0.42 9.33
C VAL A 65 18.99 -0.57 9.45
N ARG A 66 19.10 -1.30 10.56
CA ARG A 66 20.11 -2.35 10.74
C ARG A 66 19.94 -3.55 9.81
N LEU A 67 18.71 -3.86 9.39
CA LEU A 67 18.41 -4.98 8.50
C LEU A 67 18.54 -4.61 7.02
N ILE A 68 18.53 -3.32 6.70
CA ILE A 68 18.61 -2.83 5.32
C ILE A 68 20.06 -2.88 4.84
N LYS A 69 20.32 -3.67 3.80
CA LYS A 69 21.61 -3.65 3.11
C LYS A 69 21.77 -2.32 2.37
N ILE A 70 22.96 -1.72 2.40
CA ILE A 70 23.27 -0.45 1.73
C ILE A 70 22.90 -0.48 0.23
N LYS A 71 23.14 -1.62 -0.43
CA LYS A 71 22.78 -1.85 -1.84
C LYS A 71 21.27 -1.77 -2.12
N GLN A 72 20.42 -1.95 -1.10
CA GLN A 72 18.97 -1.93 -1.21
C GLN A 72 18.34 -0.57 -0.87
N ILE A 73 19.13 0.41 -0.43
CA ILE A 73 18.63 1.76 -0.07
C ILE A 73 17.91 2.41 -1.26
N LYS A 74 18.40 2.22 -2.50
CA LYS A 74 17.71 2.71 -3.71
C LYS A 74 16.28 2.18 -3.84
N PHE A 75 16.03 0.91 -3.50
CA PHE A 75 14.68 0.33 -3.52
C PHE A 75 13.81 0.86 -2.39
N LEU A 76 14.40 1.13 -1.22
CA LEU A 76 13.69 1.77 -0.11
C LEU A 76 13.23 3.18 -0.49
N VAL A 77 14.11 3.98 -1.08
CA VAL A 77 13.78 5.32 -1.57
C VAL A 77 12.71 5.26 -2.66
N LYS A 78 12.81 4.31 -3.59
CA LYS A 78 11.77 4.06 -4.60
C LYS A 78 10.41 3.76 -3.94
N ARG A 79 10.37 2.86 -2.95
CA ARG A 79 9.13 2.56 -2.21
C ARG A 79 8.58 3.79 -1.47
N LEU A 80 9.44 4.57 -0.79
CA LEU A 80 8.99 5.78 -0.09
C LEU A 80 8.36 6.79 -1.05
N LYS A 81 8.88 6.90 -2.29
CA LYS A 81 8.27 7.68 -3.36
C LYS A 81 6.98 7.04 -3.89
N ASP A 82 6.92 5.71 -4.00
CA ASP A 82 5.72 4.99 -4.43
C ASP A 82 4.54 5.19 -3.46
N TYR A 83 4.82 5.25 -2.16
CA TYR A 83 3.87 5.59 -1.08
C TYR A 83 3.62 7.09 -0.91
N ARG A 84 4.15 7.95 -1.79
CA ARG A 84 4.00 9.42 -1.75
C ARG A 84 4.47 10.05 -0.42
N LEU A 85 5.38 9.38 0.29
CA LEU A 85 5.92 9.88 1.56
C LEU A 85 7.05 10.88 1.33
N ILE A 86 7.75 10.76 0.20
CA ILE A 86 8.87 11.62 -0.18
C ILE A 86 8.74 11.94 -1.67
N GLY A 87 8.54 13.22 -1.98
CA GLY A 87 8.24 13.74 -3.33
C GLY A 87 6.80 14.22 -3.42
N LYS A 88 6.63 15.53 -3.65
CA LYS A 88 5.33 16.21 -3.75
C LYS A 88 4.45 15.58 -4.84
N SER A 89 3.15 15.69 -4.54
CA SER A 89 1.98 15.36 -5.34
C SER A 89 2.04 15.85 -6.79
#